data_AF-A0A1V5BCF0-F1
#
_entry.id   AF-A0A1V5BCF0-F1
#
_cell.length_a   1.000
_cell.length_b   1.000
_cell.length_c   1.000
_cell.angle_alpha   90.00
_cell.angle_beta   90.00
_cell.angle_gamma   90.00
#
_symmetry.space_group_name_H-M   'P 1'
#
loop_
_entity.id
_entity.type
_entity.pdbx_description
1 polymer ?
#
loop_
_entity_poly.entity_id
_entity_poly.type
_entity_poly.pdbx_seq_one_letter_code
_entity_poly.pdbx_strand_id
1 'polypeptide(L)'
;MNTTKKQAFFNAYAFHGCIIILRSNHPKASQTERVFEKYGIMKRRIWVRRVKNANRHYLETGLCGSYDTAGIVDSELDGKPVALFEDTELKEEPDDICLERRMIVGGKKFVISSVFPKDAHLTPTDKLLSLIDKEQETERNSF
;
A
#
# COMPACT_ATOMS: atom_id res chain seq x y z
N MET A 1 -7.54 25.14 5.11
CA MET A 1 -7.83 24.79 3.70
C MET A 1 -6.65 24.00 3.14
N ASN A 2 -6.71 22.67 3.18
CA ASN A 2 -5.66 21.82 2.59
C ASN A 2 -5.86 21.75 1.08
N THR A 3 -4.98 22.39 0.32
CA THR A 3 -4.90 22.25 -1.13
C THR A 3 -4.41 20.84 -1.45
N THR A 4 -5.34 19.95 -1.77
CA THR A 4 -5.05 18.60 -2.27
C THR A 4 -4.19 18.72 -3.52
N LYS A 5 -2.86 18.63 -3.41
CA LYS A 5 -1.95 18.62 -4.56
C LYS A 5 -2.32 17.44 -5.44
N LYS A 6 -2.98 17.71 -6.58
CA LYS A 6 -3.35 16.69 -7.57
C LYS A 6 -2.11 15.88 -7.93
N GLN A 7 -2.19 14.57 -7.75
CA GLN A 7 -1.12 13.65 -8.10
C GLN A 7 -0.82 13.78 -9.59
N ALA A 8 0.45 14.02 -9.92
CA ALA A 8 0.89 14.13 -11.32
C ALA A 8 0.69 12.78 -12.03
N PHE A 9 0.29 12.82 -13.29
CA PHE A 9 0.15 11.63 -14.13
C PHE A 9 0.64 11.92 -15.56
N PHE A 10 0.93 10.87 -16.31
CA PHE A 10 1.18 10.93 -17.75
C PHE A 10 0.33 9.89 -18.49
N ASN A 11 0.05 10.15 -19.77
CA ASN A 11 -0.62 9.19 -20.63
C ASN A 11 0.44 8.29 -21.29
N ALA A 12 0.26 6.99 -21.16
CA ALA A 12 1.05 6.00 -21.85
C ALA A 12 0.22 5.32 -22.93
N TYR A 13 0.85 5.12 -24.08
CA TYR A 13 0.27 4.50 -25.26
C TYR A 13 1.06 3.23 -25.59
N ALA A 14 0.38 2.09 -25.53
CA ALA A 14 0.98 0.80 -25.87
C ALA A 14 0.89 0.57 -27.38
N PHE A 15 2.02 0.26 -28.00
CA PHE A 15 2.14 -0.23 -29.37
C PHE A 15 2.71 -1.64 -29.35
N HIS A 16 2.66 -2.34 -30.47
CA HIS A 16 3.30 -3.65 -30.56
C HIS A 16 4.81 -3.51 -30.34
N GLY A 17 5.34 -4.11 -29.27
CA GLY A 17 6.76 -4.09 -28.94
C GLY A 17 7.29 -2.84 -28.22
N CYS A 18 6.47 -1.80 -27.97
CA CYS A 18 6.93 -0.63 -27.22
C CYS A 18 5.82 0.13 -26.47
N ILE A 19 6.21 0.90 -25.45
CA ILE A 19 5.34 1.80 -24.71
C ILE A 19 5.89 3.22 -24.87
N ILE A 20 5.04 4.13 -25.34
CA ILE A 20 5.41 5.54 -25.50
C ILE A 20 4.72 6.36 -24.41
N ILE A 21 5.52 7.15 -23.67
CA ILE A 21 5.04 8.06 -22.64
C ILE A 21 4.96 9.47 -23.20
N LEU A 22 3.76 10.05 -23.24
CA LEU A 22 3.55 11.45 -23.64
C LEU A 22 3.40 12.33 -22.39
N ARG A 23 4.32 13.27 -22.21
CA ARG A 23 4.22 14.27 -21.14
C ARG A 23 3.14 15.29 -21.47
N SER A 24 2.41 15.72 -20.44
CA SER A 24 1.30 16.69 -20.56
C SER A 24 1.74 18.06 -21.08
N ASN A 25 3.01 18.43 -20.91
CA ASN A 25 3.57 19.71 -21.36
C ASN A 25 4.26 19.63 -22.74
N HIS A 26 4.08 18.56 -23.51
CA HIS A 26 4.70 18.43 -24.82
C HIS A 26 4.10 19.45 -25.82
N PRO A 27 4.90 20.21 -26.59
CA PRO A 27 4.40 21.30 -27.46
C PRO A 27 3.37 20.86 -28.50
N LYS A 28 3.42 19.58 -28.90
CA LYS A 28 2.50 18.98 -29.87
C LYS A 28 1.58 17.93 -29.25
N ALA A 29 1.36 17.96 -27.94
CA ALA A 29 0.62 16.92 -27.21
C ALA A 29 -0.70 16.54 -27.90
N SER A 30 -1.56 17.51 -28.22
CA SER A 30 -2.87 17.25 -28.85
C SER A 30 -2.75 16.59 -30.23
N GLN A 31 -1.76 16.96 -31.04
CA GLN A 31 -1.52 16.33 -32.35
C GLN A 31 -0.99 14.90 -32.18
N THR A 32 -0.05 14.71 -31.27
CA THR A 32 0.54 13.40 -30.96
C THR A 32 -0.51 12.45 -30.37
N GLU A 33 -1.40 12.92 -29.48
CA GLU A 33 -2.49 12.11 -28.93
C GLU A 33 -3.44 11.61 -30.01
N ARG A 34 -3.81 12.46 -30.99
CA ARG A 34 -4.66 12.03 -32.12
C ARG A 34 -4.04 10.90 -32.93
N VAL A 35 -2.72 10.95 -33.16
CA VAL A 35 -1.99 9.88 -33.87
C VAL A 35 -1.94 8.62 -33.02
N PHE A 36 -1.66 8.76 -31.72
CA PHE A 36 -1.52 7.61 -30.83
C PHE A 36 -2.86 6.95 -30.48
N GLU A 37 -3.96 7.69 -30.44
CA GLU A 37 -5.31 7.12 -30.31
C GLU A 37 -5.73 6.37 -31.57
N LYS A 38 -5.23 6.78 -32.74
CA LYS A 38 -5.51 6.09 -34.02
C LYS A 38 -4.74 4.78 -34.18
N TYR A 39 -3.48 4.72 -33.74
CA TYR A 39 -2.57 3.60 -34.01
C TYR A 39 -2.14 2.82 -32.76
N GLY A 40 -2.32 3.38 -31.56
CA GLY A 40 -2.00 2.74 -30.30
C GLY A 40 -3.09 1.73 -29.91
N ILE A 41 -2.67 0.67 -29.23
CA ILE A 41 -3.52 -0.44 -28.81
C ILE A 41 -4.30 -0.08 -27.54
N MET A 42 -3.73 0.77 -26.67
CA MET A 42 -4.32 1.10 -25.37
C MET A 42 -3.77 2.40 -24.78
N LYS A 43 -4.67 3.31 -24.38
CA LYS A 43 -4.35 4.49 -23.56
C LYS A 43 -4.49 4.14 -22.08
N ARG A 44 -3.42 4.26 -21.31
CA ARG A 44 -3.44 4.12 -19.85
C ARG A 44 -2.92 5.38 -19.18
N ARG A 45 -3.61 5.82 -18.14
CA ARG A 45 -3.12 6.85 -17.23
C ARG A 45 -2.13 6.20 -16.29
N ILE A 46 -0.88 6.66 -16.30
CA ILE A 46 0.15 6.24 -15.35
C ILE A 46 0.34 7.36 -14.36
N TRP A 47 0.09 7.06 -13.09
CA TRP A 47 0.32 7.98 -11.99
C TRP A 47 1.83 8.07 -11.72
N VAL A 48 2.35 9.29 -11.67
CA VAL A 48 3.74 9.54 -11.30
C VAL A 48 3.88 9.17 -9.82
N ARG A 49 4.85 8.31 -9.51
CA ARG A 49 5.18 7.97 -8.12
C ARG A 49 5.72 9.21 -7.41
N ARG A 50 5.37 9.40 -6.13
CA ARG A 50 5.98 10.41 -5.24
C ARG A 50 7.34 9.95 -4.69
N VAL A 51 8.07 9.11 -5.41
CA VAL A 51 9.39 8.64 -4.99
C VAL A 51 10.40 9.16 -6.01
N LYS A 52 11.28 10.09 -5.57
CA LYS A 52 12.26 10.76 -6.45
C LYS A 52 13.16 9.76 -7.20
N ASN A 53 13.39 8.56 -6.64
CA ASN A 53 14.15 7.50 -7.29
C ASN A 53 13.71 6.12 -6.75
N ALA A 54 12.83 5.43 -7.48
CA ALA A 54 12.24 4.15 -7.05
C ALA A 54 13.30 3.05 -6.81
N ASN A 55 14.40 3.06 -7.57
CA ASN A 55 15.49 2.10 -7.40
C ASN A 55 16.24 2.36 -6.10
N ARG A 56 16.56 3.62 -5.78
CA ARG A 56 17.25 3.96 -4.54
C ARG A 56 16.40 3.63 -3.31
N HIS A 57 15.11 3.94 -3.39
CA HIS A 57 14.14 3.61 -2.33
C HIS A 57 14.04 2.10 -2.08
N TYR A 58 14.03 1.29 -3.14
CA TYR A 58 14.04 -0.17 -3.02
C TYR A 58 15.34 -0.68 -2.37
N LEU A 59 16.50 -0.13 -2.77
CA LEU A 59 17.78 -0.50 -2.17
C LEU A 59 17.86 -0.14 -0.69
N GLU A 60 17.26 0.98 -0.29
CA GLU A 60 17.25 1.45 1.11
C GLU A 60 16.25 0.70 1.98
N THR A 61 15.08 0.33 1.45
CA THR A 61 13.95 -0.20 2.25
C THR A 61 13.61 -1.67 2.01
N GLY A 62 14.14 -2.28 0.95
CA GLY A 62 13.77 -3.63 0.50
C GLY A 62 12.37 -3.74 -0.11
N LEU A 63 11.63 -2.63 -0.23
CA LEU A 63 10.22 -2.61 -0.61
C LEU A 63 10.04 -2.01 -2.01
N CYS A 64 9.41 -2.77 -2.91
CA CYS A 64 9.13 -2.36 -4.29
C CYS A 64 7.63 -2.08 -4.46
N GLY A 65 7.25 -0.86 -4.84
CA GLY A 65 5.84 -0.53 -5.07
C GLY A 65 5.54 0.95 -5.19
N SER A 66 4.26 1.27 -5.39
CA SER A 66 3.71 2.62 -5.33
C SER A 66 2.81 2.74 -4.10
N TYR A 67 3.42 2.75 -2.92
CA TYR A 67 2.75 3.08 -1.68
C TYR A 67 3.08 4.52 -1.32
N ASP A 68 2.09 5.29 -0.87
CA ASP A 68 2.38 6.49 -0.10
C ASP A 68 2.84 5.99 1.27
N THR A 69 3.98 6.46 1.75
CA THR A 69 4.37 6.20 3.13
C THR A 69 3.43 7.01 4.01
N ALA A 70 2.39 6.37 4.52
CA ALA A 70 1.64 6.94 5.63
C ALA A 70 2.63 7.24 6.76
N GLY A 71 2.59 8.46 7.30
CA GLY A 71 3.38 8.79 8.47
C GLY A 71 3.13 7.80 9.59
N ILE A 72 4.14 7.51 10.41
CA ILE A 72 3.96 6.79 11.67
C ILE A 72 3.76 7.85 12.75
N VAL A 73 2.67 7.73 13.51
CA VAL A 73 2.37 8.57 14.66
C VAL A 73 2.37 7.71 15.91
N ASP A 74 2.93 8.23 16.99
CA ASP A 74 2.85 7.58 18.29
C ASP A 74 1.45 7.82 18.86
N SER A 75 0.80 6.73 19.27
CA SER A 75 -0.44 6.72 20.04
C SER A 75 -0.17 6.02 21.38
N GLU A 76 -1.15 5.99 22.28
CA GLU A 76 -1.04 5.29 23.55
C GLU A 76 -2.15 4.26 23.68
N LEU A 77 -1.78 3.05 24.11
CA LEU A 77 -2.68 1.97 24.47
C LEU A 77 -2.25 1.45 25.84
N ASP A 78 -3.15 1.47 26.84
CA ASP A 78 -2.84 1.09 28.22
C ASP A 78 -1.57 1.77 28.79
N GLY A 79 -1.34 3.04 28.43
CA GLY A 79 -0.17 3.82 28.84
C GLY A 79 1.16 3.38 28.19
N LYS A 80 1.12 2.51 27.17
CA LYS A 80 2.27 2.13 26.36
C LYS A 80 2.22 2.82 25.00
N PRO A 81 3.35 3.36 24.51
CA PRO A 81 3.40 3.95 23.19
C PRO A 81 3.21 2.87 22.12
N VAL A 82 2.29 3.12 21.18
CA VAL A 82 2.02 2.26 20.02
C VAL A 82 2.17 3.09 18.75
N ALA A 83 3.01 2.59 17.84
CA ALA A 83 3.18 3.18 16.53
C ALA A 83 1.97 2.84 15.63
N LEU A 84 1.25 3.85 15.17
CA LEU A 84 0.14 3.71 14.22
C LEU A 84 0.45 4.46 12.93
N PHE A 85 -0.15 4.02 11.83
CA PHE A 85 -0.15 4.86 10.63
C PHE A 85 -1.07 6.07 10.83
N GLU A 86 -0.73 7.20 10.22
CA GLU A 86 -1.48 8.46 10.33
C GLU A 86 -2.97 8.35 9.93
N ASP A 87 -3.31 7.37 9.10
CA ASP A 87 -4.66 7.07 8.62
C ASP A 87 -5.28 5.83 9.27
N THR A 88 -4.67 5.35 10.37
CA THR A 88 -5.21 4.32 11.25
C THR A 88 -5.83 4.95 12.49
N GLU A 89 -7.05 4.56 12.81
CA GLU A 89 -7.79 4.95 14.01
C GLU A 89 -7.78 3.78 15.01
N LEU A 90 -7.29 4.02 16.23
CA LEU A 90 -7.36 3.06 17.34
C LEU A 90 -8.66 3.28 18.11
N LYS A 91 -9.44 2.22 18.28
CA LYS A 91 -10.65 2.20 19.09
C LYS A 91 -10.52 1.13 20.15
N GLU A 92 -10.74 1.52 21.39
CA GLU A 92 -10.77 0.60 22.51
C GLU A 92 -12.21 0.33 22.92
N GLU A 93 -12.58 -0.93 22.94
CA GLU A 93 -13.85 -1.40 23.48
C GLU A 93 -13.57 -2.16 24.81
N PRO A 94 -14.61 -2.57 25.55
CA PRO A 94 -14.41 -3.28 26.81
C PRO A 94 -13.59 -4.57 26.68
N ASP A 95 -13.83 -5.35 25.63
CA ASP A 95 -13.25 -6.70 25.46
C ASP A 95 -12.17 -6.75 24.35
N ASP A 96 -12.11 -5.74 23.49
CA ASP A 96 -11.23 -5.74 22.31
C ASP A 96 -10.65 -4.35 21.97
N ILE A 97 -9.67 -4.41 21.07
CA ILE A 97 -8.97 -3.28 20.48
C ILE A 97 -9.17 -3.38 18.97
N CYS A 98 -9.70 -2.33 18.35
CA CYS A 98 -9.90 -2.26 16.92
C CYS A 98 -8.97 -1.21 16.28
N LEU A 99 -8.25 -1.60 15.23
CA LEU A 99 -7.52 -0.70 14.35
C LEU A 99 -8.29 -0.55 13.04
N GLU A 100 -8.78 0.65 12.74
CA GLU A 100 -9.46 0.95 11.49
C GLU A 100 -8.59 1.75 10.54
N ARG A 101 -8.47 1.30 9.29
CA ARG A 101 -7.79 2.04 8.22
C ARG A 101 -8.73 2.26 7.05
N ARG A 102 -8.81 3.50 6.55
CA ARG A 102 -9.61 3.83 5.37
C ARG A 102 -8.76 3.72 4.11
N MET A 103 -9.14 2.84 3.19
CA MET A 103 -8.41 2.59 1.95
C MET A 103 -9.28 2.84 0.71
N ILE A 104 -8.65 3.27 -0.39
CA ILE A 104 -9.31 3.36 -1.70
C ILE A 104 -8.70 2.31 -2.62
N VAL A 105 -9.48 1.30 -3.00
CA VAL A 105 -9.06 0.22 -3.89
C VAL A 105 -9.96 0.24 -5.12
N GLY A 106 -9.37 0.40 -6.32
CA GLY A 106 -10.14 0.45 -7.57
C GLY A 106 -11.18 1.58 -7.64
N GLY A 107 -10.97 2.70 -6.93
CA GLY A 107 -11.92 3.83 -6.87
C GLY A 107 -13.07 3.66 -5.88
N LYS A 108 -13.13 2.54 -5.14
CA LYS A 108 -14.09 2.31 -4.06
C LYS A 108 -13.42 2.52 -2.71
N LYS A 109 -14.16 3.09 -1.75
CA LYS A 109 -13.71 3.28 -0.36
C LYS A 109 -14.00 2.01 0.44
N PHE A 110 -13.01 1.55 1.17
CA PHE A 110 -13.08 0.43 2.10
C PHE A 110 -12.63 0.89 3.48
N VAL A 111 -13.23 0.31 4.52
CA VAL A 111 -12.73 0.36 5.88
C VAL A 111 -12.18 -1.02 6.18
N ILE A 112 -10.90 -1.10 6.50
CA ILE A 112 -10.26 -2.32 6.97
C ILE A 112 -10.19 -2.21 8.49
N SER A 113 -10.81 -3.15 9.19
CA SER A 113 -10.83 -3.21 10.65
C SER A 113 -10.07 -4.46 11.11
N SER A 114 -9.03 -4.27 11.91
CA SER A 114 -8.33 -5.35 12.59
C SER A 114 -8.75 -5.36 14.05
N VAL A 115 -9.35 -6.46 14.52
CA VAL A 115 -9.86 -6.59 15.89
C VAL A 115 -8.95 -7.53 16.68
N PHE A 116 -8.49 -7.09 17.85
CA PHE A 116 -7.59 -7.81 18.74
C PHE A 116 -8.23 -7.94 20.12
N PRO A 117 -8.36 -9.15 20.69
CA PRO A 117 -8.87 -9.32 22.05
C PRO A 117 -7.90 -8.72 23.06
N LYS A 118 -8.41 -8.04 24.10
CA LYS A 118 -7.56 -7.53 25.20
C LYS A 118 -6.94 -8.64 26.04
N ASP A 119 -7.68 -9.73 26.22
CA ASP A 119 -7.24 -10.92 26.96
C ASP A 119 -6.48 -11.94 26.10
N ALA A 120 -6.04 -11.55 24.89
CA ALA A 120 -5.24 -12.43 24.04
C ALA A 120 -3.86 -12.66 24.66
N HIS A 121 -3.74 -13.68 25.51
CA HIS A 121 -2.47 -14.09 26.12
C HIS A 121 -1.45 -14.63 25.11
N LEU A 122 -1.89 -14.97 23.90
CA LEU A 122 -1.05 -15.44 22.80
C LEU A 122 -1.34 -14.58 21.58
N THR A 123 -0.32 -13.91 21.08
CA THR A 123 -0.39 -13.23 19.80
C THR A 123 -0.64 -14.25 18.68
N PRO A 124 -1.21 -13.85 17.52
CA PRO A 124 -1.29 -14.73 16.35
C PRO A 124 0.07 -15.37 15.99
N THR A 125 1.16 -14.66 16.26
CA THR A 125 2.54 -15.15 16.11
C THR A 125 2.87 -16.26 17.11
N ASP A 126 2.53 -16.11 18.40
CA ASP A 126 2.77 -17.16 19.41
C ASP A 126 2.01 -18.44 19.07
N LYS A 127 0.78 -18.30 18.54
CA LYS A 127 0.00 -19.44 18.08
C LYS A 127 0.61 -20.09 16.84
N LEU A 128 1.14 -19.31 15.90
CA LEU A 128 1.84 -19.85 14.74
C LEU A 128 3.12 -20.61 15.15
N LEU A 129 3.91 -20.02 16.04
CA LEU A 129 5.14 -20.65 16.57
C LEU A 129 4.83 -21.97 17.28
N SER A 130 3.82 -22.01 18.15
CA SER A 130 3.43 -23.26 18.81
C SER A 130 2.93 -24.35 17.84
N LEU A 131 2.32 -23.97 16.71
CA LEU A 131 1.96 -24.93 15.66
C LEU A 131 3.20 -25.48 14.95
N ILE A 132 4.18 -24.62 14.66
CA ILE A 132 5.46 -25.02 14.06
C ILE A 132 6.21 -25.98 14.99
N ASP A 133 6.30 -25.64 16.28
CA ASP A 133 6.98 -26.48 17.28
C ASP A 133 6.32 -27.87 17.36
N LYS A 134 4.99 -27.90 17.35
CA LYS A 134 4.21 -29.16 17.41
C LYS A 134 4.39 -30.02 16.15
N GLU A 135 4.47 -29.40 14.98
CA GLU A 135 4.77 -30.10 13.72
C GLU A 135 6.18 -30.71 13.76
N GLN A 136 7.18 -29.94 14.20
CA GLN A 136 8.56 -30.42 14.37
C GLN A 136 8.69 -31.55 15.39
N GLU A 137 7.98 -31.47 16.52
CA GLU A 137 7.94 -32.57 17.50
C GLU A 137 7.30 -33.82 16.92
N THR A 138 6.25 -33.67 16.11
CA THR A 138 5.59 -34.80 15.44
C THR A 138 6.54 -35.47 14.46
N GLU A 139 7.25 -34.70 13.62
CA GLU A 139 8.26 -35.23 12.71
C GLU A 139 9.40 -35.93 13.47
N ARG A 140 9.89 -35.34 14.56
CA ARG A 140 10.98 -35.91 15.36
C ARG A 140 10.60 -37.21 16.07
N ASN A 141 9.33 -37.36 16.43
CA ASN A 141 8.79 -38.56 17.07
C ASN A 141 8.29 -39.62 16.07
N SER A 142 8.40 -39.36 14.77
CA SER A 142 7.99 -40.26 13.69
C SER A 142 9.14 -41.09 13.09
N PHE A 143 10.35 -40.99 13.66
CA PHE A 143 11.54 -41.82 13.36
C PHE A 143 11.86 -42.73 14.55
#